data_AF-A0A2R4FXC3-F1
#
_entry.id   AF-A0A2R4FXC3-F1
#
_cell.length_a   1.000
_cell.length_b   1.000
_cell.length_c   1.000
_cell.angle_alpha   90.00
_cell.angle_beta   90.00
_cell.angle_gamma   90.00
#
_symmetry.space_group_name_H-M   'P 1'
#
loop_
_entity.id
_entity.type
_entity.pdbx_description
1 polymer ?
#
loop_
_entity_poly.entity_id
_entity_poly.type
_entity_poly.pdbx_seq_one_letter_code
_entity_poly.pdbx_strand_id
1 'polypeptide(L)' 'RVAAAGAVTTGDVTVNGTTATRQVIRDLSTYVEQEDALIGSLTVRETMTFAARLALPRNVGRKEARRRVTDLITSF' A
#
# COMPACT_ATOMS: atom_id res chain seq x y z
N ARG A 1 12.31 27.41 -5.35
CA ARG A 1 13.60 26.68 -5.22
C ARG A 1 13.76 25.81 -6.46
N VAL A 2 14.59 26.22 -7.42
CA VAL A 2 14.80 25.53 -8.72
C VAL A 2 16.01 24.58 -8.70
N ALA A 3 16.70 24.47 -7.56
CA ALA A 3 18.01 23.83 -7.47
C ALA A 3 18.04 22.28 -7.51
N ALA A 4 16.90 21.60 -7.63
CA ALA A 4 16.84 20.13 -7.61
C ALA A 4 16.17 19.50 -8.84
N ALA A 5 15.59 20.30 -9.74
CA ALA A 5 14.96 19.77 -10.94
C ALA A 5 16.06 19.34 -11.94
N GLY A 6 16.45 18.06 -11.88
CA GLY A 6 17.46 17.46 -12.76
C GLY A 6 18.69 16.88 -12.07
N ALA A 7 18.76 16.90 -10.74
CA ALA A 7 19.86 16.25 -10.03
C ALA A 7 19.75 14.72 -10.13
N VAL A 8 20.74 14.08 -10.76
CA VAL A 8 20.86 12.62 -10.78
C VAL A 8 21.42 12.19 -9.42
N THR A 9 20.58 11.54 -8.63
CA THR A 9 20.99 10.95 -7.34
C THR A 9 21.60 9.58 -7.61
N THR A 10 22.79 9.36 -7.05
CA THR A 10 23.50 8.06 -7.09
C THR A 10 23.54 7.45 -5.70
N GLY A 11 23.56 6.12 -5.64
CA GLY A 11 23.62 5.37 -4.39
C GLY A 11 22.83 4.06 -4.45
N ASP A 12 23.05 3.22 -3.45
CA ASP A 12 22.37 1.93 -3.31
C ASP A 12 21.21 2.04 -2.32
N VAL A 13 20.08 1.42 -2.65
CA VAL A 13 18.96 1.24 -1.73
C VAL A 13 19.02 -0.18 -1.19
N THR A 14 19.01 -0.33 0.12
CA THR A 14 18.99 -1.65 0.77
C THR A 14 17.82 -1.76 1.75
N VAL A 15 17.26 -2.96 1.86
CA VAL A 15 16.25 -3.33 2.85
C VAL A 15 16.75 -4.58 3.56
N ASN A 16 16.82 -4.53 4.90
CA ASN A 16 17.36 -5.61 5.74
C ASN A 16 18.76 -6.09 5.31
N GLY A 17 19.64 -5.16 4.92
CA GLY A 17 21.02 -5.47 4.48
C GLY A 17 21.13 -6.07 3.08
N THR A 18 20.02 -6.19 2.34
CA THR A 18 20.00 -6.70 0.95
C THR A 18 19.62 -5.61 -0.03
N THR A 19 20.11 -5.67 -1.27
CA THR A 19 19.75 -4.71 -2.32
C THR A 19 18.24 -4.69 -2.55
N ALA A 20 17.64 -3.51 -2.41
CA ALA A 20 16.22 -3.29 -2.53
C ALA A 20 15.81 -3.24 -4.01
N THR A 21 15.48 -4.39 -4.57
CA THR A 21 14.86 -4.43 -5.90
C THR A 21 13.43 -3.88 -5.83
N ARG A 22 12.90 -3.42 -6.97
CA ARG A 22 11.49 -2.98 -7.05
C ARG A 22 10.50 -4.05 -6.58
N GLN A 23 10.82 -5.33 -6.78
CA GLN A 23 9.97 -6.43 -6.32
C GLN A 23 9.98 -6.55 -4.80
N VAL A 24 11.17 -6.52 -4.19
CA VAL A 24 11.32 -6.56 -2.72
C VAL A 24 10.59 -5.42 -2.04
N ILE A 25 10.68 -4.20 -2.60
CA ILE A 25 9.98 -3.04 -2.05
C ILE A 25 8.46 -3.24 -2.11
N ARG A 26 7.92 -3.74 -3.23
CA ARG A 26 6.48 -4.00 -3.37
C ARG A 26 5.97 -5.10 -2.45
N ASP A 27 6.78 -6.12 -2.18
CA ASP A 27 6.38 -7.24 -1.34
C ASP A 27 6.44 -6.91 0.16
N LEU A 28 7.31 -5.99 0.57
CA LEU A 28 7.55 -5.64 1.98
C LEU A 28 6.89 -4.35 2.44
N SER A 29 6.49 -3.46 1.52
CA SER A 29 5.98 -2.14 1.87
C SER A 29 4.72 -1.77 1.10
N THR A 30 4.02 -0.76 1.59
CA THR A 30 2.89 -0.13 0.91
C THR A 30 3.16 1.37 0.86
N TYR A 31 2.85 1.98 -0.28
CA TYR A 31 3.03 3.42 -0.50
C TYR A 31 1.67 4.12 -0.48
N VAL A 32 1.60 5.24 0.22
CA VAL A 32 0.42 6.10 0.29
C VAL A 32 0.78 7.42 -0.38
N GLU A 33 0.06 7.76 -1.43
CA GLU A 33 0.26 9.00 -2.17
C GLU A 33 -0.30 10.20 -1.41
N GLN A 34 0.14 11.42 -1.79
CA GLN A 34 -0.36 12.65 -1.18
C GLN A 34 -1.80 12.96 -1.59
N GLU A 35 -2.17 12.58 -2.82
CA GLU A 35 -3.52 12.74 -3.35
C GLU A 35 -4.24 11.40 -3.32
N ASP A 36 -5.51 11.43 -2.92
CA ASP A 36 -6.34 10.25 -2.79
C ASP A 36 -6.94 9.82 -4.13
N ALA A 37 -6.60 8.63 -4.60
CA ALA A 37 -7.19 8.01 -5.79
C ALA A 37 -8.39 7.11 -5.43
N LEU A 38 -9.48 7.70 -4.94
CA LEU A 38 -10.67 6.97 -4.49
C LEU A 38 -11.82 6.99 -5.50
N ILE A 39 -12.63 5.93 -5.48
CA ILE A 39 -13.87 5.85 -6.26
C ILE A 39 -14.97 6.55 -5.46
N GLY A 40 -15.39 7.75 -5.88
CA GLY A 40 -16.32 8.59 -5.12
C GLY A 40 -17.73 8.04 -4.91
N SER A 41 -18.10 6.96 -5.60
CA SER A 41 -19.39 6.27 -5.41
C SER A 41 -19.35 5.17 -4.34
N LEU A 42 -18.18 4.84 -3.78
CA LEU A 42 -18.04 3.81 -2.76
C LEU A 42 -18.08 4.39 -1.35
N THR A 43 -18.73 3.68 -0.44
CA THR A 43 -18.62 3.92 1.00
C THR A 43 -17.24 3.51 1.52
N VAL A 44 -16.85 4.02 2.69
CA VAL A 44 -15.59 3.64 3.36
C VAL A 44 -15.42 2.12 3.47
N ARG A 45 -16.48 1.40 3.87
CA ARG A 45 -16.47 -0.06 4.01
C ARG A 45 -16.26 -0.75 2.66
N GLU A 46 -16.88 -0.26 1.60
CA GLU A 46 -16.72 -0.83 0.25
C GLU A 46 -15.32 -0.59 -0.29
N THR A 47 -14.78 0.61 -0.13
CA THR A 47 -13.39 0.95 -0.49
C THR A 47 -12.39 0.06 0.24
N MET A 48 -12.52 -0.10 1.56
CA MET A 48 -11.64 -0.97 2.35
C MET A 48 -11.79 -2.45 1.96
N THR A 49 -13.01 -2.91 1.67
CA THR A 49 -13.25 -4.27 1.21
C THR A 49 -12.64 -4.52 -0.17
N PHE A 50 -12.72 -3.54 -1.07
CA PHE A 50 -12.09 -3.60 -2.40
C PHE A 50 -10.57 -3.67 -2.27
N ALA A 51 -9.96 -2.76 -1.49
CA ALA A 51 -8.52 -2.76 -1.23
C ALA A 51 -8.05 -4.09 -0.62
N ALA A 52 -8.77 -4.61 0.38
CA ALA A 52 -8.44 -5.89 1.00
C ALA A 52 -8.47 -7.06 0.01
N ARG A 53 -9.39 -7.07 -0.96
CA ARG A 53 -9.45 -8.13 -1.99
C ARG A 53 -8.27 -8.10 -2.94
N LEU A 54 -7.65 -6.94 -3.15
CA LEU A 54 -6.47 -6.79 -4.02
C LEU A 54 -5.15 -7.04 -3.27
N ALA A 55 -5.08 -6.63 -2.00
CA ALA A 55 -3.86 -6.71 -1.21
C ALA A 55 -3.68 -8.07 -0.51
N LEU A 56 -4.77 -8.74 -0.11
CA LEU A 56 -4.67 -9.97 0.65
C LEU A 56 -4.28 -11.17 -0.22
N PRO A 57 -3.38 -12.05 0.26
CA PRO A 57 -3.05 -13.29 -0.43
C PRO A 57 -4.27 -14.19 -0.67
N ARG A 58 -4.21 -14.99 -1.75
CA ARG A 58 -5.32 -15.87 -2.17
C ARG A 58 -5.74 -16.93 -1.14
N ASN A 59 -4.86 -17.28 -0.20
CA ASN A 59 -5.16 -18.23 0.87
C ASN A 59 -5.95 -17.58 2.04
N VAL A 60 -6.17 -16.27 2.03
CA VAL A 60 -7.00 -15.58 3.03
C VAL A 60 -8.47 -15.76 2.68
N GLY A 61 -9.21 -16.45 3.56
CA GLY A 61 -10.63 -16.70 3.37
C GLY A 61 -11.50 -15.43 3.47
N ARG A 62 -12.67 -15.44 2.81
CA ARG A 62 -13.61 -14.29 2.79
C ARG A 62 -14.05 -13.83 4.18
N LYS A 63 -14.25 -14.77 5.12
CA LYS A 63 -14.63 -14.45 6.50
C LYS A 63 -13.52 -13.69 7.21
N GLU A 64 -12.28 -14.13 7.02
CA GLU A 64 -11.10 -13.50 7.62
C GLU A 64 -10.84 -12.12 7.01
N ALA A 65 -10.92 -11.97 5.69
CA ALA A 65 -10.78 -10.68 5.02
C ALA A 65 -11.82 -9.66 5.53
N ARG A 66 -13.09 -10.08 5.66
CA ARG A 66 -14.16 -9.21 6.19
C ARG A 66 -13.94 -8.84 7.65
N ARG A 67 -13.42 -9.76 8.46
CA ARG A 67 -13.05 -9.50 9.86
C ARG A 67 -11.97 -8.43 9.93
N ARG A 68 -10.86 -8.59 9.22
CA ARG A 68 -9.76 -7.60 9.16
C ARG A 68 -10.22 -6.21 8.75
N VAL A 69 -11.09 -6.11 7.75
CA VAL A 69 -11.68 -4.83 7.32
C VAL A 69 -12.52 -4.21 8.43
N THR A 70 -13.32 -5.02 9.13
CA THR A 70 -14.15 -4.53 10.23
C THR A 70 -13.28 -4.06 11.39
N ASP A 71 -12.31 -4.87 11.80
CA ASP A 71 -11.38 -4.55 12.89
C ASP A 71 -10.64 -3.23 12.62
N LEU A 72 -10.18 -3.02 11.38
CA LEU A 72 -9.51 -1.78 10.96
C LEU A 72 -10.43 -0.56 10.98
N ILE A 73 -11.67 -0.68 10.52
CA ILE A 73 -12.62 0.44 10.55
C ILE A 73 -12.96 0.81 12.00
N THR A 74 -13.02 -0.17 12.90
CA THR A 74 -13.34 0.05 14.32
C THR A 74 -12.15 0.46 15.18
N SER A 75 -10.92 0.45 14.65
CA SER A 75 -9.73 0.84 15.41
C SER A 75 -9.55 2.36 15.55
N PHE A 76 -10.44 3.14 14.95
CA PHE A 76 -10.48 4.61 14.98
C PHE A 76 -11.79 5.05 15.61
#